data_AF-A0A6N8FZY6-F1
#
_entry.id   AF-A0A6N8FZY6-F1
#
_cell.length_a   1.000
_cell.length_b   1.000
_cell.length_c   1.000
_cell.angle_alpha   90.00
_cell.angle_beta   90.00
_cell.angle_gamma   90.00
#
_symmetry.space_group_name_H-M   'P 1'
#
loop_
_entity.id
_entity.type
_entity.pdbx_description
1 polymer ?
#
loop_
_entity_poly.entity_id
_entity_poly.type
_entity_poly.pdbx_seq_one_letter_code
_entity_poly.pdbx_strand_id
1 'polypeptide(L)' 'MGEYPQAVQRVIQHQQAPCPNCGQSLFNGEDIHIHHKVPRQQGKTNHTAHLIALHLVCHAQLHR' A
#
# COMPACT_ATOMS: atom_id res chain seq x y z
N MET A 1 18.35 2.67 6.83
CA MET A 1 17.35 2.98 5.78
C MET A 1 16.33 1.86 5.87
N GLY A 2 15.08 2.16 6.24
CA GLY A 2 14.08 1.13 6.55
C GLY A 2 13.90 0.19 5.36
N GLU A 3 14.29 -1.07 5.53
CA GLU A 3 14.27 -2.08 4.47
C GLU A 3 12.84 -2.56 4.28
N TYR A 4 12.07 -1.85 3.47
CA TYR A 4 10.77 -2.34 3.04
C TYR A 4 10.96 -3.63 2.24
N PRO A 5 10.20 -4.70 2.53
CA PRO A 5 10.26 -5.95 1.77
C PRO A 5 10.11 -5.67 0.27
N GLN A 6 10.80 -6.43 -0.59
CA GLN A 6 10.78 -6.27 -2.06
C GLN A 6 9.35 -6.22 -2.64
N ALA A 7 8.40 -6.88 -1.99
CA ALA A 7 6.98 -6.82 -2.33
C ALA A 7 6.38 -5.40 -2.19
N VAL A 8 6.73 -4.67 -1.13
CA VAL A 8 6.30 -3.29 -0.90
C VAL A 8 6.87 -2.36 -1.98
N GLN A 9 8.14 -2.51 -2.32
CA GLN A 9 8.79 -1.71 -3.35
C GLN A 9 8.10 -1.88 -4.71
N ARG A 10 7.76 -3.12 -5.09
CA ARG A 10 6.96 -3.39 -6.30
C ARG A 10 5.61 -2.69 -6.26
N VAL A 11 4.89 -2.75 -5.13
CA VAL A 11 3.59 -2.07 -4.99
C VAL A 11 3.72 -0.56 -5.18
N ILE A 12 4.73 0.06 -4.56
CA ILE A 12 5.00 1.50 -4.71
C ILE A 12 5.32 1.84 -6.17
N GLN A 13 6.13 1.02 -6.85
CA GLN A 13 6.44 1.19 -8.27
C GLN A 13 5.19 1.06 -9.16
N HIS A 14 4.34 0.06 -8.90
CA HIS A 14 3.07 -0.11 -9.62
C HIS A 14 2.11 1.06 -9.40
N GLN A 15 2.09 1.63 -8.20
CA GLN A 15 1.27 2.80 -7.84
C GLN A 15 1.87 4.11 -8.36
N GLN A 16 3.16 4.12 -8.74
CA GLN A 16 3.95 5.30 -9.12
C GLN A 16 4.28 6.23 -7.93
N ALA A 17 4.20 5.74 -6.69
CA ALA A 17 4.48 6.44 -5.44
C ALA A 17 3.48 7.44 -4.81
N PRO A 18 2.36 7.91 -5.43
CA PRO A 18 1.36 8.69 -4.71
C PRO A 18 0.43 7.80 -3.89
N CYS A 19 0.12 8.24 -2.67
CA CYS A 19 -0.89 7.65 -1.80
C CYS A 19 -2.29 7.87 -2.40
N PRO A 20 -3.08 6.81 -2.66
CA PRO A 20 -4.39 6.93 -3.29
C PRO A 20 -5.47 7.48 -2.35
N ASN A 21 -5.21 7.56 -1.04
CA ASN A 21 -6.16 8.15 -0.09
C ASN A 21 -6.06 9.68 -0.04
N CYS A 22 -4.84 10.24 0.00
CA CYS A 22 -4.62 11.68 0.13
C CYS A 22 -4.03 12.35 -1.13
N GLY A 23 -3.58 11.58 -2.11
CA GLY A 23 -2.93 12.07 -3.33
C GLY A 23 -1.48 12.52 -3.17
N GLN A 24 -0.94 12.54 -1.94
CA GLN A 24 0.44 12.98 -1.67
C GLN A 24 1.46 11.85 -1.86
N SER A 25 2.72 12.23 -2.08
CA SER A 25 3.83 11.25 -2.15
C SER A 25 3.91 10.40 -0.89
N LEU A 26 4.09 9.09 -1.06
CA LEU A 26 4.35 8.17 0.04
C LEU A 26 5.64 8.50 0.80
N PHE A 27 6.59 9.16 0.14
CA PHE A 27 7.88 9.54 0.71
C PHE A 27 7.88 10.90 1.43
N ASN A 28 6.75 11.32 1.99
CA ASN A 28 6.63 12.62 2.67
C ASN A 28 7.14 12.62 4.13
N GLY A 29 7.90 11.58 4.53
CA GLY A 29 8.40 11.39 5.90
C GLY A 29 7.47 10.62 6.83
N GLU A 30 6.28 10.22 6.36
CA GLU A 30 5.37 9.34 7.07
C GLU A 30 5.71 7.85 6.84
N ASP A 31 5.31 6.99 7.78
CA ASP A 31 5.48 5.55 7.64
C ASP A 31 4.51 4.96 6.59
N ILE A 32 5.03 4.07 5.74
CA ILE A 32 4.29 3.50 4.61
C ILE A 32 3.80 2.10 4.96
N HIS A 33 2.49 1.91 4.92
CA HIS A 33 1.82 0.63 5.15
C HIS A 33 1.21 0.08 3.86
N ILE A 34 1.17 -1.25 3.75
CA ILE A 34 0.48 -1.95 2.66
C ILE A 34 -0.91 -2.37 3.10
N HIS A 35 -1.93 -1.93 2.37
CA HIS A 35 -3.32 -2.34 2.57
C HIS A 35 -3.72 -3.41 1.55
N HIS A 36 -4.45 -4.42 2.02
CA HIS A 36 -5.03 -5.44 1.18
C HIS A 36 -6.44 -5.01 0.76
N LYS A 37 -6.61 -4.57 -0.49
CA LYS A 37 -7.93 -4.12 -0.99
C LYS A 37 -8.94 -5.27 -1.15
N VAL A 38 -8.45 -6.49 -1.40
CA VAL A 38 -9.30 -7.67 -1.57
C VAL A 38 -8.96 -8.70 -0.49
N PRO A 39 -9.87 -8.97 0.47
CA PRO A 39 -9.68 -10.06 1.41
C PRO A 39 -9.63 -11.39 0.65
N ARG A 40 -8.73 -12.29 1.06
CA ARG A 40 -8.39 -13.57 0.41
C ARG A 40 -9.57 -14.55 0.17
N GLN A 41 -10.79 -14.20 0.56
CA GLN A 41 -11.91 -15.14 0.68
C GLN A 41 -12.69 -15.37 -0.63
N GLN A 42 -12.46 -14.61 -1.71
CA GLN A 42 -13.12 -14.83 -3.00
C GLN A 42 -12.11 -15.03 -4.13
N GLY A 43 -11.74 -16.29 -4.36
CA GLY A 43 -11.39 -16.76 -5.70
C GLY A 43 -9.93 -16.57 -6.13
N LYS A 44 -9.11 -17.59 -5.81
CA LYS A 44 -8.04 -18.14 -6.66
C LYS A 44 -7.32 -17.17 -7.61
N THR A 45 -6.46 -16.33 -7.05
CA THR A 45 -5.10 -16.07 -7.54
C THR A 45 -4.44 -15.05 -6.60
N ASN A 46 -3.29 -15.40 -6.04
CA ASN A 46 -2.48 -14.49 -5.21
C ASN A 46 -1.85 -13.38 -6.08
N HIS A 47 -2.68 -12.52 -6.66
CA HIS A 47 -2.17 -11.37 -7.39
C HIS A 47 -1.78 -10.29 -6.38
N THR A 48 -0.49 -10.03 -6.29
CA THR A 48 0.12 -8.82 -5.74
C THR A 48 -0.49 -7.51 -6.30
N ALA A 49 -1.31 -7.60 -7.35
CA ALA A 49 -2.05 -6.50 -7.96
C ALA A 49 -3.13 -5.86 -7.06
N HIS A 50 -3.50 -6.47 -5.94
CA HIS A 50 -4.51 -5.91 -5.01
C HIS A 50 -3.93 -5.32 -3.72
N LEU A 51 -2.63 -5.05 -3.72
CA LEU A 51 -1.94 -4.36 -2.64
C LEU A 51 -1.83 -2.88 -3.00
N ILE A 52 -2.13 -2.00 -2.05
CA ILE A 52 -1.93 -0.56 -2.20
C ILE A 52 -1.03 -0.06 -1.08
N ALA A 53 -0.04 0.76 -1.43
CA ALA A 53 0.77 1.46 -0.45
C ALA A 53 0.06 2.76 -0.05
N LEU A 54 0.01 3.00 1.26
CA LEU A 54 -0.69 4.12 1.89
C LEU A 54 0.15 4.60 3.09
N HIS A 55 -0.03 5.85 3.50
CA HIS A 55 0.51 6.30 4.79
C HIS A 55 -0.18 5.56 5.95
N LEU A 56 0.54 5.34 7.05
CA LEU A 56 -0.01 4.77 8.28
C LEU A 56 -1.34 5.43 8.69
N VAL A 57 -1.41 6.77 8.62
CA VAL A 57 -2.61 7.54 8.96
C VAL A 57 -3.74 7.25 7.98
N CYS A 58 -3.45 7.24 6.67
CA CYS A 58 -4.43 6.91 5.63
C CYS A 58 -4.94 5.46 5.76
N HIS A 59 -4.04 4.54 6.12
CA HIS A 59 -4.40 3.15 6.38
C HIS A 59 -5.35 3.02 7.57
N ALA A 60 -5.07 3.73 8.66
CA ALA A 60 -5.94 3.76 9.83
C ALA A 60 -7.32 4.36 9.53
N GLN A 61 -7.41 5.34 8.63
CA GLN A 61 -8.69 5.92 8.17
C GLN A 61 -9.53 4.91 7.39
N LEU A 62 -8.92 4.01 6.61
CA LEU A 62 -9.66 2.96 5.88
C LEU A 62 -10.22 1.85 6.77
N HIS A 63 -9.64 1.66 7.95
CA HIS A 63 -10.06 0.64 8.92
C HIS A 63 -10.97 1.19 10.04
N ARG A 64 -11.35 2.48 9.96
CA ARG A 64 -12.32 3.12 10.86
C ARG A 64 -13.73 3.05 10.27
#